data_AF-A0A1H0X9R0-F1
#
_entry.id   AF-A0A1H0X9R0-F1
#
_cell.length_a   1.000
_cell.length_b   1.000
_cell.length_c   1.000
_cell.angle_alpha   90.00
_cell.angle_beta   90.00
_cell.angle_gamma   90.00
#
_symmetry.space_group_name_H-M   'P 1'
#
loop_
_entity.id
_entity.type
_entity.pdbx_description
1 polymer ?
#
loop_
_entity_poly.entity_id
_entity_poly.type
_entity_poly.pdbx_seq_one_letter_code
_entity_poly.pdbx_strand_id
1 'polypeptide(L)'
;MTKDENVKTIRFPVKTDEKIQSLANKHGLTKLDLFIYMVDYFYKSKKDPRDLNDELLKNAINRKTDNIVAFIKTQEQELLIPMKKDSERIITVQGKIVDFFNHHILKYNDVQKAAYAEQSKNINQIAKYLSGLDTAQYDKKTLKSRFSEILEHYIQNREQMGMLTKQVEKDELIKYVRNMLRNL
;
A
#
# COMPACT_ATOMS: atom_id res chain seq x y z
N MET A 1 -19.28 -65.97 61.40
CA MET A 1 -18.08 -65.29 61.94
C MET A 1 -17.21 -64.91 60.77
N THR A 2 -17.19 -63.63 60.42
CA THR A 2 -16.35 -63.07 59.35
C THR A 2 -14.88 -63.21 59.78
N LYS A 3 -14.06 -63.87 58.95
CA LYS A 3 -12.61 -63.95 59.20
C LYS A 3 -12.05 -62.52 59.15
N ASP A 4 -11.32 -62.13 60.17
CA ASP A 4 -10.49 -60.93 60.12
C ASP A 4 -9.51 -61.08 58.96
N GLU A 5 -9.51 -60.14 58.02
CA GLU A 5 -8.62 -60.16 56.85
C GLU A 5 -7.18 -59.77 57.24
N ASN A 6 -7.01 -59.03 58.35
CA ASN A 6 -5.74 -58.44 58.77
C ASN A 6 -4.99 -59.28 59.82
N VAL A 7 -4.67 -60.52 59.45
CA VAL A 7 -4.07 -61.52 60.37
C VAL A 7 -2.55 -61.44 60.55
N LYS A 8 -1.88 -60.45 59.93
CA LYS A 8 -0.41 -60.33 59.93
C LYS A 8 0.05 -59.20 60.84
N THR A 9 1.12 -59.43 61.59
CA THR A 9 1.71 -58.45 62.50
C THR A 9 3.18 -58.20 62.15
N ILE A 10 3.58 -56.93 62.13
CA ILE A 10 4.96 -56.50 61.93
C ILE A 10 5.44 -55.84 63.22
N ARG A 11 6.61 -56.25 63.71
CA ARG A 11 7.25 -55.61 64.88
C ARG A 11 8.26 -54.57 64.41
N PHE A 12 8.23 -53.39 65.01
CA PHE A 12 9.13 -52.28 64.72
C PHE A 12 9.40 -51.44 65.98
N PRO A 13 10.45 -50.61 66.01
CA PRO A 13 10.79 -49.80 67.19
C PRO A 13 9.70 -48.79 67.57
N VAL A 14 9.60 -48.46 68.87
CA VAL A 14 8.64 -47.49 69.40
C VAL A 14 8.75 -46.12 68.71
N LYS A 15 9.97 -45.65 68.43
CA LYS A 15 10.20 -44.39 67.69
C LYS A 15 9.60 -44.40 66.28
N THR A 16 9.52 -45.57 65.64
CA THR A 16 8.89 -45.72 64.32
C THR A 16 7.38 -45.70 64.46
N ASP A 17 6.82 -46.25 65.54
CA ASP A 17 5.38 -46.18 65.84
C ASP A 17 4.89 -44.75 66.02
N GLU A 18 5.63 -43.93 66.77
CA GLU A 18 5.32 -42.51 66.95
C GLU A 18 5.28 -41.75 65.62
N LYS A 19 6.24 -42.03 64.73
CA LYS A 19 6.28 -41.44 63.38
C LYS A 19 5.10 -41.88 62.52
N ILE A 20 4.78 -43.18 62.52
CA ILE A 20 3.64 -43.72 61.77
C ILE A 20 2.33 -43.12 62.31
N GLN A 21 2.16 -43.03 63.63
CA GLN A 21 0.97 -42.42 64.24
C GLN A 21 0.83 -40.94 63.85
N SER A 22 1.90 -40.17 63.92
CA SER A 22 1.89 -38.76 63.53
C SER A 22 1.53 -38.58 62.05
N LEU A 23 2.13 -39.38 61.17
CA LEU A 23 1.87 -39.33 59.73
C LEU A 23 0.43 -39.78 59.41
N ALA A 24 -0.06 -40.83 60.06
CA ALA A 24 -1.43 -41.33 59.86
C ALA A 24 -2.46 -40.26 60.27
N ASN A 25 -2.27 -39.66 61.45
CA ASN A 25 -3.14 -38.58 61.94
C ASN A 25 -3.13 -37.36 61.00
N LYS A 26 -1.96 -36.97 60.47
CA LYS A 26 -1.82 -35.85 59.53
C LYS A 26 -2.65 -36.04 58.27
N HIS A 27 -2.79 -37.28 57.80
CA HIS A 27 -3.52 -37.63 56.59
C HIS A 27 -4.94 -38.16 56.87
N GLY A 28 -5.40 -38.18 58.12
CA GLY A 28 -6.72 -38.71 58.49
C GLY A 28 -6.86 -40.22 58.27
N LEU A 29 -5.76 -40.97 58.31
CA LEU A 29 -5.70 -42.41 58.06
C LEU A 29 -5.48 -43.20 59.36
N THR A 30 -5.84 -44.49 59.36
CA THR A 30 -5.35 -45.40 60.39
C THR A 30 -3.90 -45.81 60.10
N LYS A 31 -3.19 -46.33 61.12
CA LYS A 31 -1.83 -46.87 60.93
C LYS A 31 -1.79 -47.97 59.87
N LEU A 32 -2.85 -48.79 59.81
CA LEU A 32 -2.97 -49.88 58.86
C LEU A 32 -3.16 -49.34 57.43
N ASP A 33 -4.07 -48.39 57.22
CA ASP A 33 -4.32 -47.81 55.90
C ASP A 33 -3.08 -47.11 55.37
N LEU A 34 -2.40 -46.34 56.21
CA LEU A 34 -1.15 -45.68 55.86
C LEU A 34 -0.10 -46.71 55.39
N PHE A 35 0.04 -47.83 56.11
CA PHE A 35 0.97 -48.89 55.73
C PHE A 35 0.59 -49.53 54.38
N ILE A 36 -0.69 -49.86 54.17
CA ILE A 36 -1.19 -50.42 52.91
C ILE A 36 -0.86 -49.48 51.75
N TYR A 37 -1.17 -48.19 51.87
CA TYR A 37 -0.88 -47.20 50.83
C TYR A 37 0.62 -46.99 50.60
N MET A 38 1.45 -47.04 51.64
CA MET A 38 2.90 -46.99 51.49
C MET A 38 3.42 -48.18 50.68
N VAL A 39 2.97 -49.40 51.00
CA VAL A 39 3.36 -50.62 50.26
C VAL A 39 2.94 -50.51 48.79
N ASP A 40 1.69 -50.11 48.54
CA ASP A 40 1.17 -49.89 47.19
C ASP A 40 1.96 -48.85 46.41
N TYR A 41 2.33 -47.74 47.06
CA TYR A 41 3.10 -46.66 46.46
C TYR A 41 4.47 -47.14 46.01
N PHE A 42 5.24 -47.82 46.87
CA PHE A 42 6.57 -48.33 46.51
C PHE A 42 6.48 -49.47 45.49
N TYR A 43 5.46 -50.33 45.59
CA TYR A 43 5.25 -51.40 44.63
C TYR A 43 4.91 -50.88 43.22
N LYS A 44 4.07 -49.84 43.09
CA LYS A 44 3.67 -49.24 41.81
C LYS A 44 4.75 -48.33 41.24
N SER A 45 5.35 -47.48 42.08
CA SER A 45 6.37 -46.52 41.64
C SER A 45 7.74 -47.15 41.37
N LYS A 46 7.98 -48.38 41.86
CA LYS A 46 9.28 -49.08 41.80
C LYS A 46 10.42 -48.28 42.44
N LYS A 47 10.11 -47.28 43.27
CA LYS A 47 11.09 -46.49 44.01
C LYS A 47 11.68 -47.33 45.14
N ASP A 48 12.97 -47.15 45.40
CA ASP A 48 13.60 -47.72 46.58
C ASP A 48 13.09 -46.95 47.83
N PRO A 49 12.45 -47.61 48.81
CA PRO A 49 11.99 -46.96 50.03
C PRO A 49 13.12 -46.40 50.91
N ARG A 50 14.38 -46.72 50.61
CA ARG A 50 15.57 -46.16 51.25
C ARG A 50 16.09 -44.90 50.55
N ASP A 51 15.65 -44.63 49.32
CA ASP A 51 16.02 -43.44 48.58
C ASP A 51 15.15 -42.26 49.01
N LEU A 52 15.66 -41.48 49.97
CA LEU A 52 15.01 -40.28 50.49
C LEU A 52 15.09 -39.10 49.52
N ASN A 53 15.85 -39.21 48.43
CA ASN A 53 16.12 -38.12 47.52
C ASN A 53 15.39 -38.39 46.20
N ASP A 54 14.40 -37.56 45.84
CA ASP A 54 13.58 -37.76 44.64
C ASP A 54 14.34 -37.37 43.35
N GLU A 55 15.56 -37.89 43.19
CA GLU A 55 16.49 -37.54 42.10
C GLU A 55 15.95 -37.97 40.74
N LEU A 56 15.22 -39.09 40.67
CA LEU A 56 14.56 -39.51 39.44
C LEU A 56 13.51 -38.48 38.97
N LEU A 57 12.71 -37.95 39.90
CA LEU A 57 11.72 -36.92 39.58
C LEU A 57 12.39 -35.61 39.17
N LYS A 58 13.39 -35.16 39.94
CA LYS A 58 14.15 -33.93 39.62
C LYS A 58 14.80 -34.02 38.24
N ASN A 59 15.45 -35.14 37.93
CA ASN A 59 16.09 -35.36 36.65
C ASN A 59 15.08 -35.40 35.49
N ALA A 60 13.92 -36.02 35.69
CA ALA A 60 12.86 -36.02 34.68
C ALA A 60 12.31 -34.62 34.42
N ILE A 61 12.10 -33.82 35.48
CA ILE A 61 11.64 -32.43 35.38
C ILE A 61 12.69 -31.58 34.66
N ASN A 62 13.96 -31.66 35.08
CA ASN A 62 15.04 -30.88 34.47
C ASN A 62 15.20 -31.21 32.98
N ARG A 63 15.20 -32.49 32.60
CA ARG A 63 15.25 -32.90 31.19
C ARG A 63 14.08 -32.34 30.38
N LYS A 64 12.87 -32.38 30.93
CA LYS A 64 11.69 -31.82 30.25
C LYS A 64 11.84 -30.31 30.07
N THR A 65 12.30 -29.59 31.09
CA THR A 65 12.55 -28.15 31.04
C THR A 65 13.63 -27.82 30.01
N ASP A 66 14.74 -28.56 30.00
CA ASP A 66 15.84 -28.37 29.05
C ASP A 66 15.37 -28.59 27.60
N ASN A 67 14.54 -29.60 27.37
CA ASN A 67 13.95 -29.87 26.05
C ASN A 67 13.02 -28.73 25.59
N ILE A 68 12.21 -28.18 26.50
CA ILE A 68 11.34 -27.03 26.19
C ILE A 68 12.19 -25.80 25.85
N VAL A 69 13.23 -25.52 26.65
CA VAL A 69 14.14 -24.39 26.42
C VAL A 69 14.87 -24.55 25.09
N ALA A 70 15.36 -25.76 24.78
CA ALA A 70 15.99 -26.05 23.50
C ALA A 70 15.02 -25.81 22.33
N PHE A 71 13.78 -26.32 22.43
CA PHE A 71 12.76 -26.09 21.42
C PHE A 71 12.46 -24.60 21.20
N ILE A 72 12.33 -23.82 22.28
CA ILE A 72 12.10 -22.37 22.19
C ILE A 72 13.28 -21.68 21.50
N LYS A 73 14.52 -22.03 21.87
CA LYS A 73 15.72 -21.48 21.22
C LYS A 73 15.76 -21.82 19.73
N THR A 74 15.41 -23.05 19.35
CA THR A 74 15.33 -23.46 17.94
C THR A 74 14.26 -22.65 17.20
N GLN A 75 13.05 -22.52 17.76
CA GLN A 75 11.99 -21.68 17.18
C GLN A 75 12.41 -20.22 17.02
N GLU A 76 13.12 -19.67 18.01
CA GLU A 76 13.61 -18.30 17.94
C GLU A 76 14.63 -18.10 16.81
N GLN A 77 15.60 -19.02 16.70
CA GLN A 77 16.67 -18.94 15.70
C GLN A 77 16.20 -19.25 14.28
N GLU A 78 15.39 -20.29 14.12
CA GLU A 78 14.99 -20.78 12.80
C GLU A 78 13.76 -20.08 12.23
N LEU A 79 12.91 -19.50 13.08
CA LEU A 79 11.65 -18.90 12.64
C LEU A 79 11.52 -17.43 13.03
N LEU A 80 11.54 -17.10 14.33
CA LEU A 80 11.17 -15.74 14.79
C LEU A 80 12.17 -14.67 14.33
N ILE A 81 13.48 -14.94 14.45
CA ILE A 81 14.52 -14.01 14.01
C ILE A 81 14.46 -13.79 12.48
N PRO A 82 14.40 -14.84 11.63
CA PRO A 82 14.22 -14.66 10.20
C PRO A 82 12.95 -13.88 9.83
N MET A 83 11.81 -14.20 10.44
CA MET A 83 10.55 -13.49 10.18
C MET A 83 10.66 -11.99 10.48
N LYS A 84 11.29 -11.62 11.60
CA LYS A 84 11.53 -10.22 11.94
C LYS A 84 12.40 -9.54 10.88
N LYS A 85 13.51 -10.15 10.48
CA LYS A 85 14.42 -9.60 9.46
C LYS A 85 13.74 -9.43 8.11
N ASP A 86 12.94 -10.41 7.69
CA ASP A 86 12.18 -10.33 6.45
C ASP A 86 11.12 -9.23 6.50
N SER A 87 10.42 -9.09 7.63
CA SER A 87 9.46 -8.00 7.82
C SER A 87 10.12 -6.62 7.74
N GLU A 88 11.27 -6.43 8.38
CA GLU A 88 12.04 -5.17 8.31
C GLU A 88 12.50 -4.86 6.87
N ARG A 89 12.94 -5.89 6.14
CA ARG A 89 13.30 -5.78 4.72
C ARG A 89 12.10 -5.38 3.86
N ILE A 90 10.93 -5.99 4.07
CA ILE A 90 9.70 -5.65 3.34
C ILE A 90 9.31 -4.20 3.60
N ILE A 91 9.31 -3.76 4.86
CA ILE A 91 9.00 -2.37 5.23
C ILE A 91 9.95 -1.40 4.52
N THR A 92 11.25 -1.71 4.48
CA THR A 92 12.25 -0.87 3.81
C THR A 92 12.00 -0.78 2.31
N VAL A 93 11.70 -1.90 1.65
CA VAL A 93 11.39 -1.93 0.21
C VAL A 93 10.11 -1.17 -0.08
N GLN A 94 9.07 -1.36 0.75
CA GLN A 94 7.79 -0.68 0.56
C GLN A 94 7.91 0.83 0.77
N GLY A 95 8.73 1.28 1.72
CA GLY A 95 9.08 2.70 1.88
C GLY A 95 9.70 3.27 0.60
N LYS A 96 10.69 2.58 0.00
CA LYS A 96 11.30 3.01 -1.27
C LYS A 96 10.30 3.07 -2.43
N ILE A 97 9.36 2.12 -2.50
CA ILE A 97 8.29 2.14 -3.51
C ILE A 97 7.42 3.37 -3.34
N VAL A 98 6.97 3.65 -2.11
CA VAL A 98 6.16 4.85 -1.80
C VAL A 98 6.92 6.12 -2.16
N ASP A 99 8.20 6.22 -1.79
CA ASP A 99 9.04 7.37 -2.12
C ASP A 99 9.17 7.55 -3.64
N PHE A 100 9.37 6.46 -4.38
CA PHE A 100 9.42 6.50 -5.84
C PHE A 100 8.11 6.99 -6.45
N PHE A 101 6.97 6.46 -6.01
CA PHE A 101 5.65 6.91 -6.50
C PHE A 101 5.43 8.40 -6.23
N ASN A 102 5.76 8.86 -5.02
CA ASN A 102 5.60 10.26 -4.63
C ASN A 102 6.49 11.20 -5.45
N HIS A 103 7.76 10.85 -5.64
CA HIS A 103 8.72 11.73 -6.31
C HIS A 103 8.70 11.63 -7.83
N HIS A 104 8.58 10.43 -8.38
CA HIS A 104 8.70 10.21 -9.81
C HIS A 104 7.38 10.17 -10.54
N ILE A 105 6.30 9.73 -9.89
CA ILE A 105 5.00 9.62 -10.58
C ILE A 105 4.16 10.86 -10.29
N LEU A 106 3.90 11.18 -9.02
CA LEU A 106 3.02 12.31 -8.69
C LEU A 106 3.62 13.64 -9.14
N LYS A 107 4.86 13.93 -8.73
CA LYS A 107 5.51 15.20 -9.10
C LYS A 107 5.71 15.34 -10.61
N TYR A 108 6.09 14.26 -11.30
CA TYR A 108 6.24 14.29 -12.76
C TYR A 108 4.89 14.54 -13.45
N ASN A 109 3.83 13.86 -13.01
CA ASN A 109 2.49 14.06 -13.53
C ASN A 109 2.01 15.50 -13.31
N ASP A 110 2.30 16.11 -12.16
CA ASP A 110 1.95 17.51 -11.88
C ASP A 110 2.68 18.47 -12.81
N VAL A 111 3.99 18.29 -12.99
CA VAL A 111 4.79 19.10 -13.93
C VAL A 111 4.30 18.92 -15.37
N GLN A 112 4.03 17.69 -15.78
CA GLN A 112 3.55 17.37 -17.12
C GLN A 112 2.16 17.94 -17.37
N LYS A 113 1.26 17.90 -16.38
CA LYS A 113 -0.06 18.51 -16.45
C LYS A 113 0.03 20.03 -16.61
N ALA A 114 0.92 20.69 -15.86
CA ALA A 114 1.16 22.12 -16.00
C ALA A 114 1.71 22.47 -17.40
N ALA A 115 2.69 21.70 -17.89
CA ALA A 115 3.25 21.88 -19.23
C ALA A 115 2.18 21.71 -20.33
N TYR A 116 1.30 20.69 -20.22
CA TYR A 116 0.20 20.51 -21.18
C TYR A 116 -0.83 21.63 -21.13
N ALA A 117 -1.14 22.17 -19.95
CA ALA A 117 -2.03 23.32 -19.83
C ALA A 117 -1.45 24.56 -20.54
N GLU A 118 -0.14 24.81 -20.38
CA GLU A 118 0.56 25.89 -21.07
C GLU A 118 0.62 25.66 -22.60
N GLN A 119 0.96 24.44 -23.02
CA GLN A 119 0.99 24.08 -24.43
C GLN A 119 -0.38 24.24 -25.09
N SER A 120 -1.46 23.84 -24.42
CA SER A 120 -2.84 24.03 -24.89
C SER A 120 -3.17 25.52 -25.08
N LYS A 121 -2.75 26.38 -24.14
CA LYS A 121 -2.93 27.83 -24.26
C LYS A 121 -2.18 28.38 -25.48
N ASN A 122 -0.94 27.97 -25.70
CA ASN A 122 -0.13 28.40 -26.84
C ASN A 122 -0.73 27.94 -28.17
N ILE A 123 -1.20 26.69 -28.25
CA ILE A 123 -1.89 26.16 -29.44
C ILE A 123 -3.15 26.97 -29.73
N ASN A 124 -3.95 27.29 -28.71
CA ASN A 124 -5.15 28.11 -28.88
C ASN A 124 -4.82 29.53 -29.38
N GLN A 125 -3.71 30.12 -28.93
CA GLN A 125 -3.26 31.42 -29.45
C GLN A 125 -2.83 31.33 -30.91
N ILE A 126 -2.09 30.29 -31.28
CA ILE A 126 -1.70 30.02 -32.67
C ILE A 126 -2.93 29.85 -33.55
N ALA A 127 -3.92 29.06 -33.11
CA ALA A 127 -5.17 28.84 -33.84
C ALA A 127 -5.91 30.16 -34.08
N LYS A 128 -6.00 31.05 -33.07
CA LYS A 128 -6.59 32.38 -33.22
C LYS A 128 -5.83 33.24 -34.22
N TYR A 129 -4.50 33.22 -34.16
CA TYR A 129 -3.66 33.98 -35.09
C TYR A 129 -3.84 33.49 -36.53
N LEU A 130 -3.84 32.18 -36.76
CA LEU A 130 -4.07 31.57 -38.08
C LEU A 130 -5.45 31.92 -38.63
N SER A 131 -6.50 31.86 -37.79
CA SER A 131 -7.84 32.28 -38.21
C SER A 131 -7.89 33.76 -38.59
N GLY A 132 -7.24 34.64 -37.82
CA GLY A 132 -7.16 36.06 -38.17
C GLY A 132 -6.40 36.31 -39.47
N LEU A 133 -5.34 35.53 -39.73
CA LEU A 133 -4.55 35.62 -40.96
C LEU A 133 -5.36 35.16 -42.18
N ASP A 134 -6.13 34.07 -42.04
CA ASP A 134 -7.01 33.58 -43.10
C ASP A 134 -8.09 34.61 -43.46
N THR A 135 -8.75 35.23 -42.46
CA THR A 135 -9.70 36.32 -42.68
C THR A 135 -9.05 37.51 -43.38
N ALA A 136 -7.88 37.97 -42.90
CA ALA A 136 -7.18 39.09 -43.51
C ALA A 136 -6.77 38.81 -44.96
N GLN A 137 -6.40 37.56 -45.26
CA GLN A 137 -6.07 37.13 -46.62
C GLN A 137 -7.31 37.08 -47.52
N TYR A 138 -8.44 36.59 -46.99
CA TYR A 138 -9.73 36.62 -47.68
C TYR A 138 -10.18 38.04 -47.98
N ASP A 139 -10.11 38.95 -47.01
CA ASP A 139 -10.46 40.37 -47.16
C ASP A 139 -9.57 41.04 -48.19
N LYS A 140 -8.26 40.79 -48.14
CA LYS A 140 -7.30 41.29 -49.14
C LYS A 140 -7.63 40.79 -50.56
N LYS A 141 -8.00 39.51 -50.71
CA LYS A 141 -8.41 38.96 -52.01
C LYS A 141 -9.70 39.60 -52.52
N THR A 142 -10.66 39.81 -51.62
CA THR A 142 -11.95 40.46 -51.92
C THR A 142 -11.76 41.92 -52.32
N LEU A 143 -10.95 42.67 -51.57
CA LEU A 143 -10.61 44.07 -51.87
C LEU A 143 -9.97 44.20 -53.26
N LYS A 144 -9.02 43.30 -53.58
CA LYS A 144 -8.39 43.26 -54.91
C LYS A 144 -9.41 43.00 -56.02
N SER A 145 -10.33 42.04 -55.84
CA SER A 145 -11.38 41.74 -56.83
C SER A 145 -12.27 42.96 -57.08
N ARG A 146 -12.81 43.55 -56.02
CA ARG A 146 -13.70 44.73 -56.09
C ARG A 146 -13.00 45.93 -56.72
N PHE A 147 -11.73 46.16 -56.37
CA PHE A 147 -10.94 47.23 -56.99
C PHE A 147 -10.71 46.96 -58.48
N SER A 148 -10.37 45.72 -58.85
CA SER A 148 -10.23 45.33 -60.26
C SER A 148 -11.52 45.52 -61.05
N GLU A 149 -12.68 45.18 -60.49
CA GLU A 149 -13.99 45.39 -61.12
C GLU A 149 -14.27 46.89 -61.37
N ILE A 150 -13.97 47.74 -60.39
CA ILE A 150 -14.11 49.20 -60.53
C ILE A 150 -13.16 49.76 -61.58
N LEU A 151 -11.91 49.29 -61.59
CA LEU A 151 -10.91 49.72 -62.57
C LEU A 151 -11.31 49.30 -63.99
N GLU A 152 -11.76 48.06 -64.15
CA GLU A 152 -12.23 47.53 -65.44
C GLU A 152 -13.45 48.32 -65.94
N HIS A 153 -14.41 48.61 -65.06
CA HIS A 153 -15.54 49.48 -65.38
C HIS A 153 -15.07 50.87 -65.82
N TYR A 154 -14.10 51.47 -65.13
CA TYR A 154 -13.53 52.76 -65.52
C TYR A 154 -12.86 52.71 -66.89
N ILE A 155 -12.02 51.70 -67.15
CA ILE A 155 -11.31 51.52 -68.43
C ILE A 155 -12.31 51.37 -69.57
N GLN A 156 -13.28 50.46 -69.44
CA GLN A 156 -14.28 50.21 -70.48
C GLN A 156 -15.11 51.46 -70.82
N ASN A 157 -15.59 52.17 -69.79
CA ASN A 157 -16.34 53.41 -70.02
C ASN A 157 -15.43 54.51 -70.61
N ARG A 158 -14.14 54.55 -70.23
CA ARG A 158 -13.20 55.53 -70.77
C ARG A 158 -12.84 55.27 -72.23
N GLU A 159 -12.68 54.01 -72.63
CA GLU A 159 -12.41 53.62 -74.02
C GLU A 159 -13.59 53.94 -74.95
N GLN A 160 -14.82 53.87 -74.43
CA GLN A 160 -16.02 54.27 -75.17
C GLN A 160 -16.14 55.79 -75.36
N MET A 161 -15.37 56.60 -74.61
CA MET A 161 -15.37 58.06 -74.75
C MET A 161 -14.48 58.53 -75.91
N GLY A 162 -15.09 58.96 -77.00
CA GLY A 162 -14.39 59.57 -78.15
C GLY A 162 -14.11 61.07 -78.02
N MET A 163 -13.58 61.69 -79.10
CA MET A 163 -13.26 63.13 -79.18
C MET A 163 -14.46 64.07 -78.94
N LEU A 164 -15.70 63.59 -79.12
CA LEU A 164 -16.94 64.36 -78.98
C LEU A 164 -17.59 64.26 -77.58
N THR A 165 -17.00 63.49 -76.66
CA THR A 165 -17.56 63.27 -75.31
C THR A 165 -17.48 64.55 -74.48
N LYS A 166 -18.60 64.96 -73.88
CA LYS A 166 -18.68 66.21 -73.10
C LYS A 166 -17.90 66.08 -71.80
N GLN A 167 -17.35 67.21 -71.33
CA GLN A 167 -16.58 67.25 -70.08
C GLN A 167 -17.42 66.80 -68.87
N VAL A 168 -18.72 67.10 -68.87
CA VAL A 168 -19.67 66.72 -67.81
C VAL A 168 -19.76 65.20 -67.64
N GLU A 169 -19.81 64.43 -68.73
CA GLU A 169 -19.88 62.96 -68.69
C GLU A 169 -18.59 62.33 -68.13
N LYS A 170 -17.44 62.97 -68.40
CA LYS A 170 -16.14 62.57 -67.82
C LYS A 170 -16.11 62.80 -66.31
N ASP A 171 -16.62 63.95 -65.86
CA ASP A 171 -16.67 64.29 -64.43
C ASP A 171 -17.67 63.41 -63.67
N GLU A 172 -18.78 63.01 -64.29
CA GLU A 172 -19.74 62.05 -63.75
C GLU A 172 -19.15 60.66 -63.58
N LEU A 173 -18.42 60.15 -64.58
CA LEU A 173 -17.71 58.86 -64.47
C LEU A 173 -16.68 58.89 -63.33
N ILE A 174 -15.90 59.97 -63.23
CA ILE A 174 -14.91 60.15 -62.15
C ILE A 174 -15.61 60.17 -60.78
N LYS A 175 -16.74 60.89 -60.67
CA LYS A 175 -17.52 60.98 -59.42
C LYS A 175 -18.12 59.62 -59.04
N TYR A 176 -18.62 58.86 -60.01
CA TYR A 176 -19.16 57.53 -59.82
C TYR A 176 -18.09 56.54 -59.31
N VAL A 177 -16.94 56.47 -59.99
CA VAL A 177 -15.81 55.61 -59.60
C VAL A 177 -15.27 55.98 -58.23
N ARG A 178 -15.12 57.28 -57.92
CA ARG A 178 -14.72 57.74 -56.58
C ARG A 178 -15.72 57.32 -55.51
N ASN A 179 -17.01 57.31 -55.81
CA ASN A 179 -18.02 56.87 -54.86
C ASN A 179 -17.98 55.35 -54.65
N MET A 180 -17.76 54.56 -55.70
CA MET A 180 -17.55 53.11 -55.58
C MET A 180 -16.29 52.77 -54.76
N LEU A 181 -15.19 53.49 -54.99
CA LEU A 181 -13.96 53.36 -54.19
C LEU A 181 -14.16 53.72 -52.72
N ARG A 182 -15.07 54.65 -52.41
CA ARG A 182 -15.39 55.06 -51.04
C ARG A 182 -16.24 54.05 -50.29
N ASN A 183 -16.96 53.19 -51.02
CA ASN A 183 -17.84 52.15 -50.49
C ASN A 183 -17.21 50.75 -50.51
N LEU A 184 -15.88 50.69 -50.67
CA LEU A 184 -15.09 49.49 -50.88
C LEU A 184 -14.53 48.98 -49.56
#